data_AF-A0A1C5QYG1-F1
#
_entry.id   AF-A0A1C5QYG1-F1
#
_cell.length_a   1.000
_cell.length_b   1.000
_cell.length_c   1.000
_cell.angle_alpha   90.00
_cell.angle_beta   90.00
_cell.angle_gamma   90.00
#
_symmetry.space_group_name_H-M   'P 1'
#
loop_
_entity.id
_entity.type
_entity.pdbx_description
1 polymer ?
#
loop_
_entity_poly.entity_id
_entity_poly.type
_entity_poly.pdbx_seq_one_letter_code
_entity_poly.pdbx_strand_id
1 'polypeptide(L)'
;MNDANKETNVAYEEPKKKVHIKLLIFLALIAALVICWGLKIVTFYYKTHGIWGYYFYKGCDAEVVHQLPEGLTDEDISNAVIMRTYNRGEANDYENAGKNDFFVESHYLMGVQSINDETCKVYILSNDGHYKGAGNMYSGGLVVRMLDFKKQDDNWTMTKMWEPRGGAMYEGSIRETIPSELADLIFSDEETEIKKTITDETEEKVKAYYDTDEVA
;
A
#
# COMPACT_ATOMS: atom_id res chain seq x y z
N MET A 1 -90.40 -24.68 -25.40
CA MET A 1 -90.52 -24.02 -26.71
C MET A 1 -89.67 -22.76 -26.63
N ASN A 2 -88.46 -22.84 -27.16
CA ASN A 2 -88.00 -22.20 -28.41
C ASN A 2 -87.57 -20.75 -28.12
N ASP A 3 -86.50 -20.19 -28.67
CA ASP A 3 -85.44 -20.59 -29.60
C ASP A 3 -84.43 -19.42 -29.56
N ALA A 4 -83.12 -19.67 -29.52
CA ALA A 4 -82.18 -19.42 -30.63
C ALA A 4 -81.27 -18.19 -30.41
N ASN A 5 -79.95 -18.37 -30.51
CA ASN A 5 -79.11 -17.77 -31.56
C ASN A 5 -77.64 -18.27 -31.54
N LYS A 6 -77.29 -19.13 -32.52
CA LYS A 6 -76.26 -18.97 -33.58
C LYS A 6 -75.23 -17.80 -33.38
N GLU A 7 -73.90 -17.93 -33.54
CA GLU A 7 -73.14 -18.23 -34.76
C GLU A 7 -71.59 -18.30 -34.52
N THR A 8 -70.90 -19.23 -35.24
CA THR A 8 -69.62 -19.09 -36.02
C THR A 8 -68.29 -18.60 -35.37
N ASN A 9 -67.05 -18.88 -35.79
CA ASN A 9 -66.41 -19.55 -36.95
C ASN A 9 -64.88 -19.73 -36.70
N VAL A 10 -64.31 -20.80 -37.29
CA VAL A 10 -63.03 -20.88 -38.06
C VAL A 10 -61.64 -20.83 -37.36
N ALA A 11 -61.00 -22.02 -37.41
CA ALA A 11 -59.64 -22.45 -37.83
C ALA A 11 -58.36 -21.67 -37.46
N TYR A 12 -57.25 -22.40 -37.20
CA TYR A 12 -55.96 -22.25 -37.92
C TYR A 12 -54.92 -23.31 -37.46
N GLU A 13 -54.37 -24.09 -38.40
CA GLU A 13 -53.15 -24.90 -38.24
C GLU A 13 -51.89 -24.05 -38.52
N GLU A 14 -50.86 -24.13 -37.64
CA GLU A 14 -49.43 -24.31 -37.96
C GLU A 14 -48.50 -23.96 -36.76
N PRO A 15 -47.86 -24.94 -36.04
CA PRO A 15 -46.97 -24.61 -34.93
C PRO A 15 -45.45 -24.86 -35.15
N LYS A 16 -44.99 -25.54 -36.23
CA LYS A 16 -43.62 -26.10 -36.29
C LYS A 16 -42.47 -25.08 -36.41
N LYS A 17 -42.62 -23.98 -37.17
CA LYS A 17 -41.62 -22.88 -37.19
C LYS A 17 -41.48 -22.22 -35.81
N LYS A 18 -42.60 -22.11 -35.09
CA LYS A 18 -42.67 -21.51 -33.75
C LYS A 18 -41.86 -22.32 -32.72
N VAL A 19 -41.78 -23.64 -32.88
CA VAL A 19 -41.01 -24.53 -31.98
C VAL A 19 -39.50 -24.35 -32.13
N HIS A 20 -38.98 -24.24 -33.35
CA HIS A 20 -37.54 -24.04 -33.57
C HIS A 20 -37.06 -22.66 -33.08
N ILE A 21 -37.88 -21.63 -33.28
CA ILE A 21 -37.61 -20.28 -32.74
C ILE A 21 -37.59 -20.32 -31.20
N LYS A 22 -38.55 -21.02 -30.58
CA LYS A 22 -38.58 -21.21 -29.12
C LYS A 22 -37.34 -21.94 -28.59
N LEU A 23 -36.85 -22.96 -29.31
CA LEU A 23 -35.66 -23.71 -28.92
C LEU A 23 -34.39 -22.85 -29.02
N LEU A 24 -34.25 -22.04 -30.08
CA LEU A 24 -33.14 -21.09 -30.22
C LEU A 24 -33.14 -20.04 -29.11
N ILE A 25 -34.31 -19.49 -28.76
CA ILE A 25 -34.45 -18.55 -27.63
C ILE A 25 -34.04 -19.24 -26.32
N PHE A 26 -34.46 -20.49 -26.11
CA PHE A 26 -34.11 -21.24 -24.91
C PHE A 26 -32.59 -21.50 -24.78
N LEU A 27 -31.93 -21.87 -25.87
CA LEU A 27 -30.48 -22.07 -25.89
C LEU A 27 -29.71 -20.76 -25.66
N ALA A 28 -30.18 -19.65 -26.24
CA ALA A 28 -29.60 -18.33 -26.00
C ALA A 28 -29.72 -17.91 -24.52
N LEU A 29 -30.85 -18.22 -23.88
CA LEU A 29 -31.05 -17.97 -22.44
C LEU A 29 -30.10 -18.81 -21.57
N ILE A 30 -29.86 -20.07 -21.92
CA ILE A 30 -28.89 -20.93 -21.21
C ILE A 30 -27.47 -20.38 -21.38
N ALA A 31 -27.07 -20.02 -22.61
CA ALA A 31 -25.74 -19.45 -22.87
C ALA A 31 -25.54 -18.14 -22.07
N ALA A 32 -26.55 -17.27 -22.03
CA ALA A 32 -26.53 -16.06 -21.23
C ALA A 32 -26.39 -16.37 -19.72
N LEU A 33 -27.09 -17.38 -19.21
CA LEU A 33 -26.97 -17.82 -17.82
C LEU A 33 -25.56 -18.33 -17.50
N VAL A 34 -24.96 -19.15 -18.37
CA VAL A 34 -23.59 -19.66 -18.20
C VAL A 34 -22.56 -18.53 -18.24
N ILE A 35 -22.71 -17.55 -19.16
CA ILE A 35 -21.84 -16.37 -19.22
C ILE A 35 -21.99 -15.53 -17.95
N CYS A 36 -23.21 -15.29 -17.48
CA CYS A 36 -23.47 -14.55 -16.25
C CYS A 36 -22.89 -15.26 -15.01
N TRP A 37 -22.97 -16.59 -14.96
CA TRP A 37 -22.38 -17.38 -13.87
C TRP A 37 -20.85 -17.41 -13.96
N GLY A 38 -20.29 -17.57 -15.16
CA GLY A 38 -18.85 -17.48 -15.41
C GLY A 38 -18.29 -16.11 -15.01
N LEU A 39 -18.97 -15.02 -15.38
CA LEU A 39 -18.65 -13.67 -14.94
C LEU A 39 -18.71 -13.55 -13.41
N LYS A 40 -19.71 -14.15 -12.74
CA LYS A 40 -19.77 -14.15 -11.27
C LYS A 40 -18.62 -14.91 -10.62
N ILE A 41 -18.22 -16.05 -11.16
CA ILE A 41 -17.08 -16.84 -10.66
C ILE A 41 -15.76 -16.08 -10.90
N VAL A 42 -15.57 -15.52 -12.10
CA VAL A 42 -14.42 -14.67 -12.42
C VAL A 42 -14.39 -13.46 -11.49
N THR A 43 -15.52 -12.78 -11.28
CA THR A 43 -15.64 -11.65 -10.33
C THR A 43 -15.39 -12.07 -8.89
N PHE A 44 -15.88 -13.25 -8.47
CA PHE A 44 -15.61 -13.80 -7.14
C PHE A 44 -14.13 -14.12 -6.96
N TYR A 45 -13.48 -14.70 -7.97
CA TYR A 45 -12.04 -14.99 -7.97
C TYR A 45 -11.20 -13.71 -7.97
N TYR A 46 -11.54 -12.70 -8.78
CA TYR A 46 -10.93 -11.37 -8.72
C TYR A 46 -11.13 -10.69 -7.36
N LYS A 47 -12.30 -10.83 -6.74
CA LYS A 47 -12.57 -10.31 -5.39
C LYS A 47 -11.81 -11.04 -4.28
N THR A 48 -11.52 -12.32 -4.45
CA THR A 48 -10.91 -13.15 -3.40
C THR A 48 -9.40 -13.32 -3.55
N HIS A 49 -8.86 -13.20 -4.77
CA HIS A 49 -7.45 -13.50 -5.08
C HIS A 49 -6.76 -12.43 -5.96
N GLY A 50 -7.46 -11.36 -6.34
CA GLY A 50 -6.87 -10.20 -7.01
C GLY A 50 -6.06 -9.36 -6.03
N ILE A 51 -4.75 -9.63 -5.95
CA ILE A 51 -3.77 -8.81 -5.22
C ILE A 51 -3.58 -7.49 -5.99
N TRP A 52 -4.52 -6.57 -5.81
CA TRP A 52 -4.36 -5.15 -6.11
C TRP A 52 -4.97 -4.39 -4.95
N GLY A 53 -4.18 -4.13 -3.92
CA GLY A 53 -4.59 -3.12 -2.94
C GLY A 53 -4.53 -1.76 -3.63
N TYR A 54 -5.58 -1.34 -4.33
CA TYR A 54 -5.73 0.07 -4.68
C TYR A 54 -5.90 0.82 -3.36
N TYR A 55 -4.82 1.42 -2.86
CA TYR A 55 -4.89 2.35 -1.75
C TYR A 55 -5.22 3.72 -2.36
N PHE A 56 -6.50 4.03 -2.47
CA PHE A 56 -6.91 5.41 -2.64
C PHE A 56 -6.66 6.11 -1.30
N TYR A 57 -5.58 6.88 -1.20
CA TYR A 57 -5.53 7.93 -0.19
C TYR A 57 -6.42 9.05 -0.70
N LYS A 58 -7.66 9.09 -0.20
CA LYS A 58 -8.48 10.28 -0.31
C LYS A 58 -7.84 11.27 0.67
N GLY A 59 -7.15 12.28 0.14
CA GLY A 59 -6.55 13.38 0.90
C GLY A 59 -7.36 13.65 2.17
N CYS A 60 -6.72 13.52 3.33
CA CYS A 60 -7.36 13.93 4.56
C CYS A 60 -7.27 15.45 4.62
N ASP A 61 -8.39 16.12 4.90
CA ASP A 61 -8.47 17.58 5.05
C ASP A 61 -7.66 18.10 6.26
N ALA A 62 -6.94 17.22 6.98
CA ALA A 62 -6.10 17.60 8.10
C ALA A 62 -4.77 18.18 7.60
N GLU A 63 -4.42 19.32 8.20
CA GLU A 63 -3.19 20.05 7.96
C GLU A 63 -1.96 19.18 8.19
N VAL A 64 -1.00 19.28 7.27
CA VAL A 64 0.33 18.69 7.42
C VAL A 64 1.23 19.72 8.10
N VAL A 65 1.81 19.36 9.23
CA VAL A 65 2.78 20.19 9.96
C VAL A 65 4.16 19.53 9.95
N HIS A 66 5.22 20.30 10.19
CA HIS A 66 6.61 19.79 10.17
C HIS A 66 7.17 19.58 11.58
N GLN A 67 6.30 19.29 12.55
CA GLN A 67 6.66 19.06 13.96
C GLN A 67 6.01 17.78 14.46
N LEU A 68 6.79 16.96 15.17
CA LEU A 68 6.28 15.73 15.81
C LEU A 68 5.35 16.06 16.98
N PRO A 69 4.33 15.21 17.25
CA PRO A 69 3.52 15.31 18.45
C PRO A 69 4.37 15.17 19.72
N GLU A 70 3.88 15.72 20.83
CA GLU A 70 4.57 15.60 22.11
C GLU A 70 4.82 14.13 22.48
N GLY A 71 6.08 13.82 22.79
CA GLY A 71 6.54 12.49 23.18
C GLY A 71 6.89 11.55 22.01
N LEU A 72 6.62 11.92 20.75
CA LEU A 72 7.13 11.17 19.59
C LEU A 72 8.47 11.79 19.16
N THR A 73 9.51 10.96 19.04
CA THR A 73 10.87 11.41 18.72
C THR A 73 11.37 10.87 17.39
N ASP A 74 12.42 11.48 16.84
CA ASP A 74 13.12 10.94 15.65
C ASP A 74 13.70 9.54 15.93
N GLU A 75 14.11 9.26 17.17
CA GLU A 75 14.57 7.93 17.58
C GLU A 75 13.45 6.88 17.46
N ASP A 76 12.23 7.22 17.88
CA ASP A 76 11.06 6.33 17.73
C ASP A 76 10.78 6.01 16.26
N ILE A 77 10.94 7.00 15.37
CA ILE A 77 10.77 6.83 13.92
C ILE A 77 11.86 5.93 13.35
N SER A 78 13.13 6.22 13.64
CA SER A 78 14.29 5.43 13.20
C SER A 78 14.15 3.97 13.66
N ASN A 79 13.83 3.75 14.94
CA ASN A 79 13.60 2.42 15.49
C ASN A 79 12.44 1.70 14.80
N ALA A 80 11.32 2.39 14.56
CA ALA A 80 10.19 1.83 13.85
C ALA A 80 10.56 1.39 12.42
N VAL A 81 11.33 2.21 11.69
CA VAL A 81 11.81 1.87 10.34
C VAL A 81 12.73 0.66 10.37
N ILE A 82 13.78 0.68 11.21
CA ILE A 82 14.74 -0.42 11.31
C ILE A 82 14.03 -1.73 11.67
N MET A 83 13.25 -1.73 12.75
CA MET A 83 12.54 -2.93 13.19
C MET A 83 11.57 -3.42 12.12
N ARG A 84 10.81 -2.52 11.49
CA ARG A 84 9.81 -2.93 10.50
C ARG A 84 10.43 -3.37 9.18
N THR A 85 11.57 -2.84 8.78
CA THR A 85 12.24 -3.21 7.52
C THR A 85 12.99 -4.52 7.67
N TYR A 86 13.75 -4.67 8.75
CA TYR A 86 14.67 -5.80 8.94
C TYR A 86 14.11 -6.94 9.80
N ASN A 87 12.89 -6.80 10.34
CA ASN A 87 12.16 -7.90 10.98
C ASN A 87 10.96 -8.37 10.13
N ARG A 88 11.12 -8.36 8.80
CA ARG A 88 10.11 -8.83 7.83
C ARG A 88 10.42 -10.24 7.34
N GLY A 89 9.40 -11.10 7.36
CA GLY A 89 9.46 -12.43 6.74
C GLY A 89 10.08 -13.50 7.63
N GLU A 90 10.56 -14.59 7.05
CA GLU A 90 11.09 -15.74 7.81
C GLU A 90 12.53 -15.53 8.31
N ALA A 91 13.25 -14.55 7.75
CA ALA A 91 14.67 -14.33 8.04
C ALA A 91 14.92 -13.49 9.31
N ASN A 92 13.96 -12.64 9.74
CA ASN A 92 14.05 -11.76 10.90
C ASN A 92 15.47 -11.21 11.13
N ASP A 93 16.05 -10.57 10.10
CA ASP A 93 17.46 -10.15 10.07
C ASP A 93 17.86 -9.32 11.30
N TYR A 94 16.96 -8.48 11.82
CA TYR A 94 17.19 -7.72 13.05
C TYR A 94 17.33 -8.60 14.29
N GLU A 95 16.44 -9.56 14.50
CA GLU A 95 16.48 -10.47 15.66
C GLU A 95 17.64 -11.47 15.56
N ASN A 96 18.03 -11.83 14.34
CA ASN A 96 19.09 -12.77 14.04
C ASN A 96 20.45 -12.10 13.76
N ALA A 97 20.55 -10.79 14.02
CA ALA A 97 21.75 -10.02 13.75
C ALA A 97 22.97 -10.60 14.49
N GLY A 98 24.01 -10.93 13.73
CA GLY A 98 25.28 -11.37 14.29
C GLY A 98 26.05 -10.22 14.95
N LYS A 99 27.13 -10.54 15.66
CA LYS A 99 28.01 -9.54 16.32
C LYS A 99 28.52 -8.44 15.36
N ASN A 100 28.59 -8.72 14.07
CA ASN A 100 29.12 -7.82 13.04
C ASN A 100 28.03 -7.27 12.10
N ASP A 101 26.76 -7.42 12.49
CA ASP A 101 25.63 -6.85 11.77
C ASP A 101 25.23 -5.55 12.48
N PHE A 102 25.08 -4.48 11.72
CA PHE A 102 24.52 -3.25 12.25
C PHE A 102 23.50 -2.65 11.28
N PHE A 103 22.55 -1.92 11.85
CA PHE A 103 21.48 -1.25 11.13
C PHE A 103 21.60 0.24 11.38
N VAL A 104 21.40 1.02 10.33
CA VAL A 104 21.43 2.47 10.39
C VAL A 104 20.20 3.00 9.68
N GLU A 105 19.69 4.12 10.19
CA GLU A 105 18.64 4.88 9.55
C GLU A 105 18.87 6.37 9.82
N SER A 106 18.65 7.17 8.78
CA SER A 106 18.47 8.61 8.89
C SER A 106 17.27 9.00 8.06
N HIS A 107 16.59 10.06 8.44
CA HIS A 107 15.43 10.54 7.72
C HIS A 107 15.32 12.05 7.74
N TYR A 108 14.59 12.54 6.74
CA TYR A 108 14.02 13.86 6.71
C TYR A 108 12.53 13.79 6.99
N LEU A 109 12.08 14.52 8.02
CA LEU A 109 10.67 14.67 8.34
C LEU A 109 10.00 15.57 7.30
N MET A 110 9.27 14.95 6.36
CA MET A 110 8.55 15.70 5.33
C MET A 110 7.27 16.30 5.89
N GLY A 111 6.61 15.62 6.82
CA GLY A 111 5.41 16.15 7.43
C GLY A 111 4.75 15.18 8.40
N VAL A 112 3.84 15.73 9.19
CA VAL A 112 3.04 15.03 10.18
C VAL A 112 1.59 15.44 9.97
N GLN A 113 0.73 14.45 9.86
CA GLN A 113 -0.70 14.63 9.88
C GLN A 113 -1.24 14.09 11.22
N SER A 114 -1.59 15.01 12.11
CA SER A 114 -2.26 14.66 13.37
C SER A 114 -3.71 14.28 13.08
N ILE A 115 -4.10 13.06 13.47
CA ILE A 115 -5.47 12.57 13.34
C ILE A 115 -6.24 12.89 14.63
N ASN A 116 -5.59 12.76 15.79
CA ASN A 116 -6.00 13.23 17.12
C ASN A 116 -4.81 13.17 18.11
N ASP A 117 -5.05 13.41 19.40
CA ASP A 117 -4.01 13.40 20.45
C ASP A 117 -3.36 12.02 20.69
N GLU A 118 -3.93 10.95 20.15
CA GLU A 118 -3.46 9.57 20.32
C GLU A 118 -3.02 8.91 19.01
N THR A 119 -3.20 9.57 17.86
CA THR A 119 -2.88 8.99 16.55
C THR A 119 -2.37 10.05 15.60
N CYS A 120 -1.23 9.77 15.00
CA CYS A 120 -0.64 10.62 13.98
C CYS A 120 -0.08 9.77 12.85
N LYS A 121 0.09 10.42 11.71
CA LYS A 121 0.71 9.86 10.53
C LYS A 121 1.94 10.69 10.21
N VAL A 122 3.08 10.04 10.09
CA VAL A 122 4.37 10.67 9.81
C VAL A 122 4.78 10.31 8.38
N TYR A 123 5.24 11.31 7.64
CA TYR A 123 5.77 11.16 6.29
C TYR A 123 7.26 11.47 6.34
N ILE A 124 8.08 10.53 5.92
CA ILE A 124 9.54 10.69 5.90
C ILE A 124 10.13 10.32 4.54
N LEU A 125 11.22 10.98 4.19
CA LEU A 125 12.19 10.46 3.25
C LEU A 125 13.32 9.85 4.08
N SER A 126 13.47 8.53 4.03
CA SER A 126 14.38 7.78 4.89
C SER A 126 15.46 7.12 4.07
N ASN A 127 16.68 7.06 4.60
CA ASN A 127 17.79 6.29 4.07
C ASN A 127 18.26 5.31 5.14
N ASP A 128 17.93 4.04 4.95
CA ASP A 128 18.26 2.97 5.87
C ASP A 128 19.26 1.99 5.25
N GLY A 129 19.97 1.26 6.10
CA GLY A 129 20.88 0.22 5.64
C GLY A 129 21.14 -0.85 6.70
N HIS A 130 21.23 -2.09 6.22
CA HIS A 130 21.77 -3.25 6.93
C HIS A 130 23.15 -3.54 6.38
N TYR A 131 24.12 -3.57 7.28
CA TYR A 131 25.51 -3.82 6.95
C TYR A 131 25.95 -5.10 7.65
N LYS A 132 26.72 -5.93 6.92
CA LYS A 132 27.22 -7.21 7.43
C LYS A 132 28.74 -7.29 7.29
N GLY A 133 29.40 -7.84 8.31
CA GLY A 133 30.84 -8.09 8.28
C GLY A 133 31.66 -6.80 8.32
N ALA A 134 32.62 -6.64 7.40
CA ALA A 134 33.61 -5.56 7.39
C ALA A 134 33.12 -4.23 6.75
N GLY A 135 31.83 -3.89 6.86
CA GLY A 135 31.30 -2.61 6.35
C GLY A 135 30.60 -2.65 5.03
N ASN A 136 30.34 -3.83 4.47
CA ASN A 136 29.59 -3.93 3.23
C ASN A 136 28.10 -3.79 3.51
N MET A 137 27.46 -2.84 2.83
CA MET A 137 26.00 -2.71 2.82
C MET A 137 25.40 -3.96 2.15
N TYR A 138 24.59 -4.69 2.90
CA TYR A 138 23.88 -5.87 2.45
C TYR A 138 22.56 -5.52 1.78
N SER A 139 21.80 -4.62 2.39
CA SER A 139 20.54 -4.08 1.86
C SER A 139 20.30 -2.69 2.43
N GLY A 140 19.44 -1.91 1.78
CA GLY A 140 19.15 -0.55 2.19
C GLY A 140 18.95 0.38 1.00
N GLY A 141 18.69 1.64 1.31
CA GLY A 141 18.59 2.72 0.35
C GLY A 141 17.57 3.77 0.74
N LEU A 142 17.43 4.74 -0.14
CA LEU A 142 16.53 5.85 0.04
C LEU A 142 15.09 5.45 -0.33
N VAL A 143 14.16 5.57 0.61
CA VAL A 143 12.76 5.18 0.50
C VAL A 143 11.85 6.25 1.09
N VAL A 144 10.78 6.59 0.37
CA VAL A 144 9.67 7.37 0.91
C VAL A 144 8.81 6.48 1.80
N ARG A 145 8.53 6.90 3.03
CA ARG A 145 7.73 6.14 3.99
C ARG A 145 6.61 6.95 4.58
N MET A 146 5.49 6.28 4.83
CA MET A 146 4.38 6.79 5.61
C MET A 146 4.15 5.84 6.79
N LEU A 147 4.22 6.38 8.01
CA LEU A 147 4.12 5.63 9.25
C LEU A 147 2.90 6.07 10.04
N ASP A 148 2.05 5.12 10.42
CA ASP A 148 0.92 5.38 11.32
C ASP A 148 1.35 5.06 12.74
N PHE A 149 1.31 6.06 13.63
CA PHE A 149 1.62 5.91 15.04
C PHE A 149 0.36 6.00 15.89
N LYS A 150 0.35 5.24 16.98
CA LYS A 150 -0.66 5.30 18.02
C LYS A 150 0.01 5.44 19.39
N LYS A 151 -0.46 6.38 20.19
CA LYS A 151 -0.06 6.57 21.58
C LYS A 151 -0.78 5.56 22.48
N GLN A 152 -0.03 4.88 23.34
CA GLN A 152 -0.52 3.96 24.38
C GLN A 152 0.33 4.17 25.63
N ASP A 153 -0.31 4.51 26.76
CA ASP A 153 0.37 4.71 28.05
C ASP A 153 1.61 5.63 27.94
N ASP A 154 1.42 6.79 27.31
CA ASP A 154 2.45 7.79 26.99
C ASP A 154 3.54 7.40 25.99
N ASN A 155 3.53 6.17 25.47
CA ASN A 155 4.47 5.71 24.46
C ASN A 155 3.84 5.70 23.08
N TRP A 156 4.58 6.16 22.07
CA TRP A 156 4.15 6.04 20.68
C TRP A 156 4.60 4.71 20.10
N THR A 157 3.70 4.01 19.42
CA THR A 157 4.01 2.75 18.73
C THR A 157 3.57 2.85 17.28
N MET A 158 4.49 2.52 16.36
CA MET A 158 4.15 2.41 14.94
C MET A 158 3.24 1.20 14.72
N THR A 159 2.06 1.45 14.18
CA THR A 159 1.03 0.44 13.89
C THR A 159 1.05 -0.01 12.44
N LYS A 160 1.52 0.85 11.53
CA LYS A 160 1.59 0.55 10.10
C LYS A 160 2.71 1.34 9.45
N MET A 161 3.37 0.71 8.48
CA MET A 161 4.31 1.35 7.56
C MET A 161 3.88 1.07 6.13
N TRP A 162 3.89 2.11 5.32
CA TRP A 162 3.68 2.03 3.87
C TRP A 162 4.95 2.47 3.13
N GLU A 163 5.21 1.79 2.01
CA GLU A 163 6.30 2.05 1.09
C GLU A 163 5.76 1.97 -0.35
N PRO A 164 6.36 2.70 -1.32
CA PRO A 164 5.90 2.73 -2.70
C PRO A 164 5.97 1.35 -3.37
N ARG A 165 4.94 1.04 -4.17
CA ARG A 165 4.93 -0.18 -4.99
C ARG A 165 5.67 0.06 -6.29
N GLY A 166 6.59 -0.84 -6.65
CA GLY A 166 7.36 -0.75 -7.89
C GLY A 166 8.76 -0.17 -7.71
N GLY A 167 9.17 0.15 -6.47
CA GLY A 167 10.52 0.61 -6.14
C GLY A 167 10.47 1.80 -5.19
N ALA A 168 11.55 1.99 -4.43
CA ALA A 168 11.61 2.91 -3.30
C ALA A 168 11.23 4.38 -3.61
N MET A 169 11.43 4.81 -4.85
CA MET A 169 11.14 6.18 -5.33
C MET A 169 10.17 6.18 -6.52
N TYR A 170 9.29 5.18 -6.63
CA TYR A 170 8.35 5.09 -7.76
C TYR A 170 7.28 6.19 -7.69
N GLU A 171 7.45 7.21 -8.55
CA GLU A 171 6.66 8.44 -8.56
C GLU A 171 5.15 8.22 -8.63
N GLY A 172 4.68 7.29 -9.48
CA GLY A 172 3.26 7.02 -9.62
C GLY A 172 2.62 6.59 -8.29
N SER A 173 3.25 5.65 -7.57
CA SER A 173 2.74 5.18 -6.28
C SER A 173 2.83 6.25 -5.19
N ILE A 174 3.84 7.13 -5.25
CA ILE A 174 4.02 8.23 -4.30
C ILE A 174 2.92 9.26 -4.50
N ARG A 175 2.75 9.77 -5.73
CA ARG A 175 1.74 10.78 -6.07
C ARG A 175 0.30 10.30 -5.87
N GLU A 176 0.05 9.00 -5.96
CA GLU A 176 -1.26 8.41 -5.66
C GLU A 176 -1.56 8.30 -4.15
N THR A 177 -0.53 8.32 -3.28
CA THR A 177 -0.68 7.91 -1.87
C THR A 177 -0.39 9.01 -0.86
N ILE A 178 0.63 9.86 -1.07
CA ILE A 178 0.98 10.91 -0.11
C ILE A 178 0.38 12.26 -0.55
N PRO A 179 0.23 13.24 0.37
CA PRO A 179 -0.22 14.59 0.02
C PRO A 179 0.60 15.21 -1.12
N SER A 180 -0.07 15.94 -2.02
CA SER A 180 0.55 16.48 -3.24
C SER A 180 1.73 17.39 -2.94
N GLU A 181 1.63 18.22 -1.91
CA GLU A 181 2.67 19.14 -1.49
C GLU A 181 3.94 18.40 -1.03
N LEU A 182 3.79 17.24 -0.38
CA LEU A 182 4.92 16.41 0.03
C LEU A 182 5.49 15.64 -1.16
N ALA A 183 4.65 15.17 -2.07
CA ALA A 183 5.11 14.56 -3.31
C ALA A 183 5.90 15.56 -4.16
N ASP A 184 5.43 16.80 -4.26
CA ASP A 184 6.12 17.85 -5.00
C ASP A 184 7.47 18.18 -4.38
N LEU A 185 7.60 18.22 -3.04
CA LEU A 185 8.90 18.33 -2.36
C LEU A 185 9.88 17.24 -2.79
N ILE A 186 9.43 15.98 -2.82
CA ILE A 186 10.25 14.80 -3.18
C ILE A 186 10.65 14.77 -4.67
N PHE A 187 9.98 15.53 -5.54
CA PHE A 187 10.29 15.58 -6.97
C PHE A 187 10.65 17.00 -7.43
N SER A 188 10.97 17.89 -6.49
CA SER A 188 11.41 19.25 -6.75
C SER A 188 12.93 19.33 -6.92
N ASP A 189 13.44 20.48 -7.36
CA ASP A 189 14.89 20.72 -7.36
C ASP A 189 15.50 20.71 -5.95
N GLU A 190 14.72 21.01 -4.90
CA GLU A 190 15.13 20.98 -3.48
C GLU A 190 15.39 19.55 -2.98
N GLU A 191 14.78 18.54 -3.62
CA GLU A 191 14.98 17.12 -3.33
C GLU A 191 16.47 16.75 -3.29
N THR A 192 17.27 17.27 -4.22
CA THR A 192 18.67 16.86 -4.37
C THR A 192 19.48 17.17 -3.11
N GLU A 193 19.24 18.32 -2.48
CA GLU A 193 19.94 18.73 -1.26
C GLU A 193 19.47 17.91 -0.05
N ILE A 194 18.17 17.62 0.03
CA ILE A 194 17.59 16.76 1.07
C ILE A 194 18.18 15.35 0.97
N LYS A 195 18.16 14.74 -0.22
CA LYS A 195 18.73 13.41 -0.45
C LYS A 195 20.20 13.33 -0.11
N LYS A 196 20.97 14.36 -0.49
CA LYS A 196 22.38 14.44 -0.17
C LYS A 196 22.59 14.49 1.34
N THR A 197 21.88 15.38 2.04
CA THR A 197 22.00 15.54 3.50
C THR A 197 21.73 14.24 4.24
N ILE A 198 20.61 13.57 3.93
CA ILE A 198 20.26 12.30 4.60
C ILE A 198 21.29 11.20 4.26
N THR A 199 21.82 11.20 3.04
CA THR A 199 22.86 10.24 2.64
C THR A 199 24.16 10.48 3.40
N ASP A 200 24.62 11.74 3.46
CA ASP A 200 25.82 12.13 4.19
C ASP A 200 25.69 11.77 5.69
N GLU A 201 24.54 12.05 6.32
CA GLU A 201 24.27 11.67 7.72
C GLU A 201 24.29 10.15 7.95
N THR A 202 23.67 9.37 7.06
CA THR A 202 23.71 7.90 7.15
C THR A 202 25.14 7.38 7.00
N GLU A 203 25.92 7.93 6.07
CA GLU A 203 27.33 7.56 5.91
C GLU A 203 28.18 7.93 7.13
N GLU A 204 27.91 9.08 7.78
CA GLU A 204 28.60 9.47 9.01
C GLU A 204 28.29 8.51 10.16
N LYS A 205 27.03 8.10 10.33
CA LYS A 205 26.65 7.07 11.31
C LYS A 205 27.36 5.74 11.06
N VAL A 206 27.49 5.33 9.79
CA VAL A 206 28.22 4.12 9.39
C VAL A 206 29.70 4.23 9.73
N LYS A 207 30.35 5.36 9.40
CA LYS A 207 31.76 5.61 9.74
C LYS A 207 31.97 5.58 11.25
N ALA A 208 31.11 6.26 12.01
CA ALA A 208 31.17 6.28 13.47
C ALA A 208 31.07 4.89 14.10
N TYR A 209 30.26 3.98 13.54
CA TYR A 209 30.20 2.59 14.00
C TYR A 209 31.55 1.88 13.84
N TYR A 210 32.21 2.02 12.69
CA TYR A 210 33.49 1.36 12.40
C TYR A 210 34.71 2.02 13.07
N ASP A 211 34.61 3.31 13.42
CA ASP A 211 35.65 4.02 14.15
C ASP A 211 35.63 3.71 15.66
N THR A 212 34.67 2.94 16.16
CA THR A 212 34.74 2.38 17.51
C THR A 212 35.79 1.26 17.56
N ASP A 213 36.73 1.34 18.50
CA ASP A 213 37.86 0.41 18.71
C ASP A 213 37.46 -1.08 18.95
N GLU A 214 36.19 -1.46 18.76
CA GLU A 214 35.67 -2.83 18.97
C GLU A 214 35.54 -3.67 17.68
N VAL A 215 35.75 -3.09 16.49
CA VAL A 215 35.55 -3.79 15.19
C VAL A 215 36.88 -4.21 14.52
N ALA A 216 38.02 -4.08 15.21
CA ALA A 216 39.34 -4.54 14.75
C ALA A 216 39.73 -5.93 15.29
#